data_AF-A0A1F9L1R0-F1
#
_entry.id   AF-A0A1F9L1R0-F1
#
_cell.length_a   1.000
_cell.length_b   1.000
_cell.length_c   1.000
_cell.angle_alpha   90.00
_cell.angle_beta   90.00
_cell.angle_gamma   90.00
#
_symmetry.space_group_name_H-M   'P 1'
#
loop_
_entity.id
_entity.type
_entity.pdbx_description
1 polymer ?
#
loop_
_entity_poly.entity_id
_entity_poly.type
_entity_poly.pdbx_seq_one_letter_code
_entity_poly.pdbx_strand_id
1 'polypeptide(L)'
;MVEYFVEKFATKNNRQVLGITPRCMTLLLNYPWPGNVRELENAIERGIILMRGDYLDEESLPIPVRRFAMKNEAPLIPAVAPPGSLEEAEQVVIKNILAETGGNKSEASRRLNITRKTLLSKMHKYGLI
;
A
#
# COMPACT_ATOMS: atom_id res chain seq x y z
N MET A 1 12.76 15.38 15.61
CA MET A 1 12.51 16.42 14.58
C MET A 1 11.04 16.55 14.22
N VAL A 2 10.35 15.45 13.87
CA VAL A 2 8.90 15.50 13.56
C VAL A 2 8.06 15.97 14.74
N GLU A 3 8.33 15.44 15.95
CA GLU A 3 7.62 15.82 17.18
C GLU A 3 7.72 17.32 17.50
N TYR A 4 8.90 17.92 17.27
CA TYR A 4 9.11 19.35 17.47
C TYR A 4 8.20 20.21 16.59
N PHE A 5 8.04 19.84 15.31
CA PHE A 5 7.11 20.56 14.42
C PHE A 5 5.66 20.33 14.85
N VAL A 6 5.31 19.12 15.28
CA VAL A 6 3.97 18.81 15.74
C VAL A 6 3.59 19.67 16.94
N GLU A 7 4.44 19.73 17.95
CA GLU A 7 4.20 20.52 19.17
C GLU A 7 4.12 22.03 18.86
N LYS A 8 5.03 22.54 18.02
CA LYS A 8 5.05 23.93 17.55
C LYS A 8 3.73 24.32 16.88
N PHE A 9 3.22 23.48 15.96
CA PHE A 9 2.00 23.79 15.21
C PHE A 9 0.72 23.46 15.98
N ALA A 10 0.73 22.48 16.88
CA ALA A 10 -0.37 22.21 17.80
C ALA A 10 -0.63 23.44 18.68
N THR A 11 0.43 24.01 19.26
CA THR A 11 0.37 25.23 20.07
C THR A 11 -0.09 26.43 19.23
N LYS A 12 0.49 26.62 18.03
CA LYS A 12 0.15 27.74 17.13
C LYS A 12 -1.32 27.71 16.67
N ASN A 13 -1.88 26.52 16.44
CA ASN A 13 -3.26 26.35 15.95
C ASN A 13 -4.26 26.06 17.08
N ASN A 14 -3.84 26.15 18.34
CA ASN A 14 -4.67 25.89 19.52
C ASN A 14 -5.37 24.50 19.45
N ARG A 15 -4.65 23.50 18.93
CA ARG A 15 -5.10 22.11 18.77
C ARG A 15 -4.39 21.23 19.77
N GLN A 16 -5.12 20.32 20.42
CA GLN A 16 -4.51 19.25 21.19
C GLN A 16 -4.12 18.11 20.26
N VAL A 17 -2.83 17.80 20.22
CA VAL A 17 -2.29 16.63 19.52
C VAL A 17 -1.71 15.71 20.58
N LEU A 18 -2.38 14.60 20.86
CA LEU A 18 -1.95 13.57 21.81
C LEU A 18 -0.78 12.74 21.27
N GLY A 19 -0.65 12.66 19.94
CA GLY A 19 0.45 11.96 19.30
C GLY A 19 0.28 11.77 17.81
N ILE A 20 1.25 11.09 17.22
CA ILE A 20 1.27 10.71 15.80
C ILE A 20 1.00 9.22 15.72
N THR A 21 0.14 8.78 14.80
CA THR A 21 -0.06 7.33 14.64
C THR A 21 1.18 6.67 14.04
N PRO A 22 1.48 5.40 14.39
CA PRO A 22 2.69 4.72 13.92
C PRO A 22 2.81 4.72 12.39
N ARG A 23 1.68 4.56 11.70
CA ARG A 23 1.62 4.56 10.23
C ARG A 23 1.96 5.92 9.63
N CYS A 24 1.40 6.99 10.20
CA CYS A 24 1.75 8.35 9.84
C CYS A 24 3.25 8.63 10.08
N MET A 25 3.81 8.21 11.21
CA MET A 25 5.24 8.35 11.51
C MET A 25 6.12 7.61 10.50
N THR A 26 5.80 6.36 10.17
CA THR A 26 6.48 5.59 9.13
C THR A 26 6.45 6.30 7.77
N LEU A 27 5.32 6.92 7.43
CA LEU A 27 5.17 7.69 6.20
C LEU A 27 6.05 8.94 6.16
N LEU A 28 6.06 9.69 7.26
CA LEU A 28 6.87 10.90 7.38
C LEU A 28 8.37 10.59 7.29
N LEU A 29 8.79 9.41 7.78
CA LEU A 29 10.18 8.95 7.71
C LEU A 29 10.58 8.41 6.33
N ASN A 30 9.68 7.71 5.64
CA ASN A 30 9.97 7.06 4.36
C ASN A 30 9.76 7.97 3.15
N TYR A 31 9.00 9.06 3.29
CA TYR A 31 8.79 9.99 2.19
C TYR A 31 10.08 10.76 1.90
N PRO A 32 10.52 10.86 0.62
CA PRO A 32 11.82 11.44 0.28
C PRO A 32 11.89 12.98 0.36
N TRP A 33 10.78 13.67 0.64
CA TRP A 33 10.70 15.13 0.79
C TRP A 33 11.46 15.90 -0.30
N PRO A 34 11.04 15.81 -1.58
CA PRO A 34 11.76 16.41 -2.70
C PRO A 34 11.99 17.93 -2.58
N GLY A 35 11.17 18.64 -1.81
CA GLY A 35 11.33 20.07 -1.51
C GLY A 35 11.98 20.41 -0.17
N ASN A 36 12.75 19.48 0.42
CA ASN A 36 13.46 19.62 1.71
C ASN A 36 12.54 19.70 2.95
N VAL A 37 13.14 19.99 4.11
CA VAL A 37 12.49 20.13 5.43
C VAL A 37 11.31 21.10 5.43
N ARG A 38 11.25 22.08 4.51
CA ARG A 38 10.10 22.99 4.37
C ARG A 38 8.84 22.29 3.89
N GLU A 39 8.94 21.26 3.05
CA GLU A 39 7.77 20.45 2.67
C GLU A 39 7.27 19.62 3.85
N LEU A 40 8.17 19.05 4.65
CA LEU A 40 7.82 18.35 5.88
C LEU A 40 7.11 19.28 6.86
N GLU A 41 7.63 20.49 7.05
CA GLU A 41 7.01 21.51 7.90
C GLU A 41 5.58 21.85 7.43
N ASN A 42 5.41 22.14 6.14
CA ASN A 42 4.10 22.45 5.54
C ASN A 42 3.12 21.26 5.60
N ALA A 43 3.63 20.03 5.47
CA ALA A 43 2.82 18.82 5.55
C ALA A 43 2.28 18.60 6.96
N ILE A 44 3.12 18.80 7.98
CA ILE A 44 2.73 18.70 9.39
C ILE A 44 1.76 19.81 9.76
N GLU A 45 2.02 21.06 9.36
CA GLU A 45 1.11 22.19 9.64
C GLU A 45 -0.27 21.95 9.04
N ARG A 46 -0.35 21.55 7.75
CA ARG A 46 -1.63 21.18 7.13
C ARG A 46 -2.28 19.97 7.80
N GLY A 47 -1.49 18.97 8.19
CA GLY A 47 -1.96 17.81 8.92
C GLY A 47 -2.68 18.19 10.21
N ILE A 48 -2.09 19.09 11.00
CA ILE A 48 -2.68 19.56 12.26
C ILE A 48 -3.95 20.40 12.04
N ILE A 49 -4.01 21.17 10.96
CA ILE A 49 -5.22 21.92 10.60
C ILE A 49 -6.36 20.98 10.18
N LEU A 50 -6.03 19.92 9.43
CA LEU A 50 -6.98 18.99 8.82
C LEU A 50 -7.32 17.77 9.68
N MET A 51 -6.55 17.48 10.73
CA MET A 51 -6.77 16.32 11.58
C MET A 51 -8.16 16.36 12.22
N ARG A 52 -8.79 15.19 12.28
CA ARG A 52 -10.09 14.97 12.93
C ARG A 52 -9.86 14.11 14.15
N GLY A 53 -9.91 14.73 15.33
CA GLY A 53 -9.56 14.09 16.59
C GLY A 53 -8.21 14.55 17.12
N ASP A 54 -7.63 13.76 18.02
CA ASP A 54 -6.47 14.14 18.81
C ASP A 54 -5.16 13.52 18.33
N TYR A 55 -5.20 12.64 17.32
CA TYR A 55 -4.03 11.99 16.74
C TYR A 55 -3.77 12.45 15.31
N LEU A 56 -2.50 12.59 14.95
CA LEU A 56 -2.09 12.91 13.59
C LEU A 56 -2.01 11.63 12.75
N ASP A 57 -3.01 11.43 11.89
CA ASP A 57 -3.13 10.29 10.98
C ASP A 57 -2.65 10.60 9.55
N GLU A 58 -2.31 9.55 8.79
CA GLU A 58 -1.90 9.68 7.39
C GLU A 58 -2.95 10.35 6.51
N GLU A 59 -4.24 10.24 6.85
CA GLU A 59 -5.34 10.86 6.10
C GLU A 59 -5.35 12.39 6.17
N SER A 60 -4.80 12.93 7.26
CA SER A 60 -4.67 14.38 7.46
C SER A 60 -3.51 14.97 6.67
N LEU A 61 -2.56 14.15 6.22
CA LEU A 61 -1.40 14.59 5.45
C LEU A 61 -1.77 15.04 4.03
N PRO A 62 -0.92 15.86 3.38
CA PRO A 62 -1.13 16.28 2.01
C PRO A 62 -1.26 15.11 1.02
N ILE A 63 -2.05 15.32 -0.04
CA ILE A 63 -2.28 14.37 -1.15
C ILE A 63 -0.99 13.69 -1.67
N PRO A 64 0.14 14.38 -1.91
CA PRO A 64 1.35 13.72 -2.42
C PRO A 64 1.92 12.68 -1.44
N VAL A 65 1.84 12.96 -0.14
CA VAL A 65 2.29 12.05 0.93
C VAL A 65 1.32 10.88 1.08
N ARG A 66 0.01 11.15 1.06
CA ARG A 66 -1.03 10.10 1.02
C ARG A 66 -0.93 9.18 -0.20
N ARG A 67 -0.58 9.72 -1.37
CA ARG A 67 -0.37 8.92 -2.58
C ARG A 67 0.86 8.02 -2.45
N PHE A 68 1.89 8.49 -1.76
CA PHE A 68 3.05 7.67 -1.43
C PHE A 68 2.70 6.58 -0.41
N ALA A 69 1.81 6.86 0.55
CA ALA A 69 1.22 5.85 1.44
C ALA A 69 0.57 4.73 0.63
N MET A 70 -0.37 5.07 -0.24
CA MET A 70 -1.09 4.11 -1.07
C MET A 70 -0.18 3.32 -2.02
N LYS A 71 0.93 3.91 -2.47
CA LYS A 71 1.89 3.26 -3.36
C LYS A 71 2.89 2.36 -2.62
N ASN A 72 3.25 2.70 -1.38
CA ASN A 72 4.19 1.95 -0.53
C ASN A 72 3.51 1.09 0.52
N GLU A 73 2.19 1.15 0.62
CA GLU A 73 1.36 0.04 1.03
C GLU A 73 1.52 -1.05 -0.01
N ALA A 74 2.70 -1.68 0.00
CA ALA A 74 2.81 -3.08 -0.32
C ALA A 74 1.76 -3.74 0.58
N PRO A 75 0.67 -4.24 0.01
CA PRO A 75 -0.32 -4.87 0.83
C PRO A 75 0.38 -6.12 1.38
N LEU A 76 0.32 -6.32 2.70
CA LEU A 76 0.69 -7.58 3.37
C LEU A 76 -0.21 -8.76 2.92
N ILE A 77 -1.00 -8.53 1.88
CA ILE A 77 -1.84 -9.44 1.13
C ILE A 77 -1.49 -9.09 -0.32
N PRO A 78 -1.04 -9.97 -1.21
CA PRO A 78 -0.79 -9.57 -2.59
C PRO A 78 -2.12 -9.10 -3.20
N ALA A 79 -2.33 -7.78 -3.26
CA ALA A 79 -3.42 -7.17 -3.98
C ALA A 79 -3.14 -7.45 -5.45
N VAL A 80 -3.80 -8.49 -5.91
CA VAL A 80 -4.14 -8.70 -7.31
C VAL A 80 -4.64 -7.35 -7.82
N ALA A 81 -3.80 -6.67 -8.58
CA ALA A 81 -4.24 -5.55 -9.40
C ALA A 81 -5.44 -6.04 -10.23
N PRO A 82 -6.49 -5.21 -10.44
CA PRO A 82 -7.49 -5.58 -11.42
C PRO A 82 -6.75 -5.84 -12.74
N PRO A 83 -6.86 -7.04 -13.31
CA PRO A 83 -6.07 -7.42 -14.47
C PRO A 83 -6.42 -6.45 -15.61
N GLY A 84 -5.42 -5.70 -16.07
CA GLY A 84 -5.56 -4.78 -17.21
C GLY A 84 -5.80 -5.54 -18.52
N SER A 85 -5.64 -6.86 -18.52
CA SER A 85 -5.93 -7.77 -19.62
C SER A 85 -6.42 -9.13 -19.12
N LEU A 86 -7.27 -9.81 -19.89
CA LEU A 86 -7.80 -11.15 -19.59
C LEU A 86 -6.70 -12.15 -19.19
N GLU A 87 -5.50 -11.99 -19.75
CA GLU A 87 -4.33 -12.83 -19.48
C GLU A 87 -3.78 -12.68 -18.05
N GLU A 88 -3.86 -11.49 -17.45
CA GLU A 88 -3.42 -11.26 -16.07
C GLU A 88 -4.44 -11.82 -15.07
N ALA A 89 -5.73 -11.81 -15.44
CA ALA A 89 -6.81 -12.41 -14.64
C ALA A 89 -6.59 -13.92 -14.54
N GLU A 90 -6.31 -14.54 -15.68
CA GLU A 90 -5.99 -15.96 -15.77
C GLU A 90 -4.74 -16.30 -14.94
N GLN A 91 -3.68 -15.48 -15.01
CA GLN A 91 -2.46 -15.70 -14.23
C GLN A 91 -2.73 -15.72 -12.72
N VAL A 92 -3.53 -14.77 -12.24
CA VAL A 92 -3.90 -14.69 -10.82
C VAL A 92 -4.70 -15.92 -10.40
N VAL A 93 -5.71 -16.31 -11.17
CA VAL A 93 -6.57 -17.45 -10.86
C VAL A 93 -5.75 -18.75 -10.85
N ILE A 94 -4.85 -18.93 -11.82
CA ILE A 94 -3.93 -20.08 -11.86
C ILE A 94 -3.02 -20.09 -10.63
N LYS A 95 -2.46 -18.94 -10.24
CA LYS A 95 -1.56 -18.83 -9.09
C LYS A 95 -2.29 -19.14 -7.78
N ASN A 96 -3.51 -18.65 -7.60
CA ASN A 96 -4.34 -18.91 -6.42
C ASN A 96 -4.67 -20.39 -6.29
N ILE A 97 -5.16 -21.02 -7.36
CA ILE A 97 -5.51 -22.44 -7.35
C ILE A 97 -4.28 -23.33 -7.13
N LEU A 98 -3.12 -22.92 -7.66
CA LEU A 98 -1.87 -23.64 -7.44
C LEU A 98 -1.41 -23.55 -5.98
N ALA A 99 -1.61 -22.40 -5.32
CA ALA A 99 -1.35 -22.22 -3.90
C ALA A 99 -2.32 -23.07 -3.03
N GLU A 100 -3.62 -23.07 -3.34
CA GLU A 100 -4.63 -23.87 -2.64
C GLU A 100 -4.44 -25.39 -2.80
N THR A 101 -3.84 -25.82 -3.90
CA THR A 101 -3.56 -27.23 -4.20
C THR A 101 -2.14 -27.65 -3.82
N GLY A 102 -1.37 -26.79 -3.17
CA GLY A 102 0.01 -27.07 -2.74
C GLY A 102 0.95 -27.41 -3.90
N GLY A 103 0.71 -26.88 -5.10
CA GLY A 103 1.51 -27.16 -6.29
C GLY A 103 1.09 -28.40 -7.10
N ASN A 104 -0.02 -29.07 -6.73
CA ASN A 104 -0.49 -30.24 -7.45
C ASN A 104 -1.15 -29.86 -8.80
N LYS A 105 -0.36 -29.96 -9.87
CA LYS A 105 -0.74 -29.54 -11.24
C LYS A 105 -1.94 -30.30 -11.81
N SER A 106 -2.11 -31.57 -11.44
CA SER A 106 -3.25 -32.38 -11.89
C SER A 106 -4.55 -31.90 -11.25
N GLU A 107 -4.51 -31.59 -9.96
CA GLU A 107 -5.66 -31.08 -9.21
C GLU A 107 -6.02 -29.64 -9.60
N ALA A 108 -5.01 -28.79 -9.80
CA ALA A 108 -5.19 -27.45 -10.32
C ALA A 108 -5.87 -27.45 -11.70
N SER A 109 -5.45 -28.34 -12.61
CA SER A 109 -6.05 -28.47 -13.94
C SER A 109 -7.52 -28.91 -13.90
N ARG A 110 -7.89 -29.78 -12.96
CA ARG A 110 -9.29 -30.20 -12.73
C ARG A 110 -10.15 -29.06 -12.22
N ARG A 111 -9.65 -28.29 -11.24
CA ARG A 111 -10.38 -27.13 -10.68
C ARG A 111 -10.55 -25.99 -11.68
N LEU A 112 -9.55 -25.78 -12.53
CA LEU A 112 -9.60 -24.81 -13.62
C LEU A 112 -10.41 -25.31 -14.84
N ASN A 113 -10.85 -26.56 -14.82
CA ASN A 113 -11.55 -27.23 -15.92
C ASN A 113 -10.78 -27.16 -17.27
N ILE A 114 -9.46 -27.23 -17.22
CA ILE A 114 -8.57 -27.21 -18.39
C ILE A 114 -7.69 -28.45 -18.43
N THR A 115 -7.21 -28.81 -19.62
CA THR A 115 -6.25 -29.92 -19.76
C THR A 115 -4.93 -29.58 -19.08
N ARG A 116 -4.27 -30.57 -18.48
CA ARG A 116 -2.91 -30.43 -17.90
C ARG A 116 -1.91 -29.78 -18.86
N LYS A 117 -1.99 -30.09 -20.16
CA LYS A 117 -1.16 -29.48 -21.22
C LYS A 117 -1.39 -27.97 -21.34
N THR A 118 -2.65 -27.52 -21.27
CA THR A 118 -3.03 -26.11 -21.32
C THR A 118 -2.54 -25.37 -20.08
N LEU A 119 -2.69 -25.98 -18.89
CA LEU A 119 -2.16 -25.43 -17.64
C LEU A 119 -0.63 -25.24 -17.73
N LEU A 120 0.12 -26.25 -18.19
CA LEU A 120 1.58 -26.18 -18.34
C LEU A 120 2.02 -25.09 -19.33
N SER A 121 1.32 -24.97 -20.47
CA SER A 121 1.62 -23.93 -21.46
C SER A 121 1.37 -22.53 -20.90
N LYS A 122 0.29 -22.34 -20.12
CA LYS A 122 0.00 -21.09 -19.42
C LYS A 122 1.05 -20.80 -18.33
N MET A 123 1.46 -21.80 -17.56
CA MET A 123 2.52 -21.66 -16.54
C MET A 123 3.87 -21.24 -17.15
N HIS A 124 4.26 -21.80 -18.29
CA HIS A 124 5.45 -21.37 -19.05
C HIS A 124 5.30 -19.92 -19.54
N LYS A 125 4.14 -19.57 -20.10
CA LYS A 125 3.87 -18.23 -20.63
C LYS A 125 3.95 -17.15 -19.54
N TYR A 126 3.55 -17.47 -18.32
CA TYR A 126 3.54 -16.54 -17.19
C TYR A 126 4.80 -16.61 -16.29
N GLY A 127 5.80 -17.40 -16.66
CA GLY A 127 7.04 -17.54 -15.88
C GLY A 127 6.84 -18.13 -14.48
N LEU A 128 5.81 -18.96 -14.30
CA LEU A 128 5.53 -19.65 -13.03
C LEU A 128 6.41 -20.91 -12.84
N ILE A 129 7.14 -21.32 -13.89
CA ILE A 129 8.16 -22.37 -13.91
C ILE A 129 9.27 -22.04 -14.90
#